data_AF-A0ABD3LAX4-F1
#
_entry.id   AF-A0ABD3LAX4-F1
#
_cell.length_a   1.000
_cell.length_b   1.000
_cell.length_c   1.000
_cell.angle_alpha   90.00
_cell.angle_beta   90.00
_cell.angle_gamma   90.00
#
_symmetry.space_group_name_H-M   'P 1'
#
loop_
_entity.id
_entity.type
_entity.pdbx_description
1 polymer ?
#
loop_
_entity_poly.entity_id
_entity_poly.type
_entity_poly.pdbx_seq_one_letter_code
_entity_poly.pdbx_strand_id
1 'polypeptide(L)'
;MGIVTGMGSRGLPSLKEWRRLRTWGRGRKLPRQGRGREGHVPPSQGAAEEDAPDERVTCVVADETIGWAFDVAKSMGIKAAMFWPNAVPGLALTLSIPQLIEAGVIDVCGT
;
A
#
# COMPACT_ATOMS: atom_id res chain seq x y z
N MET A 1 18.48 1.44 -1.78
CA MET A 1 18.08 0.02 -1.94
C MET A 1 18.73 -0.75 -0.81
N GLY A 2 17.96 -1.19 0.18
CA GLY A 2 18.45 -2.00 1.30
C GLY A 2 17.34 -2.95 1.70
N ILE A 3 17.50 -4.23 1.37
CA ILE A 3 16.59 -5.29 1.79
C ILE A 3 16.91 -5.59 3.24
N VAL A 4 15.98 -5.32 4.16
CA VAL A 4 16.08 -5.79 5.54
C VAL A 4 15.53 -7.21 5.56
N THR A 5 16.44 -8.19 5.46
CA THR A 5 16.14 -9.58 5.80
C THR A 5 15.97 -9.65 7.31
N GLY A 6 14.74 -9.81 7.78
CA GLY A 6 14.47 -9.91 9.21
C GLY A 6 13.00 -9.92 9.58
N MET A 7 12.25 -10.93 9.13
CA MET A 7 10.97 -11.28 9.76
C MET A 7 10.95 -12.76 10.07
N GLY A 8 11.49 -13.08 11.25
CA GLY A 8 11.23 -14.34 11.92
C GLY A 8 9.77 -14.40 12.39
N SER A 9 9.23 -15.60 12.33
CA SER A 9 7.91 -16.10 12.70
C SER A 9 7.31 -15.47 13.98
N ARG A 10 6.71 -14.28 13.87
CA ARG A 10 5.79 -13.72 14.86
C ARG A 10 4.67 -13.02 14.11
N GLY A 11 3.43 -13.26 14.55
CA GLY A 11 2.19 -12.95 13.83
C GLY A 11 2.05 -11.50 13.34
N LEU A 12 1.05 -11.30 12.47
CA LEU A 12 0.71 -10.03 11.83
C LEU A 12 0.74 -8.85 12.83
N PRO A 13 1.51 -7.78 12.56
CA PRO A 13 1.59 -6.61 13.44
C PRO A 13 0.22 -5.94 13.59
N SER A 14 -0.10 -5.45 14.78
CA SER A 14 -1.38 -4.78 15.01
C SER A 14 -1.45 -3.44 14.26
N LEU A 15 -2.67 -2.96 13.98
CA LEU A 15 -2.91 -1.66 13.32
C LEU A 15 -2.21 -0.47 14.04
N LYS A 16 -1.94 -0.62 15.34
CA LYS A 16 -1.20 0.37 16.15
C LYS A 16 0.30 0.36 15.88
N GLU A 17 0.88 -0.81 15.60
CA GLU A 17 2.29 -0.95 15.19
C GLU A 17 2.49 -0.40 13.78
N TRP A 18 1.54 -0.66 12.88
CA TRP A 18 1.52 -0.06 11.53
C TRP A 18 1.45 1.48 11.54
N ARG A 19 0.74 2.08 12.50
CA ARG A 19 0.74 3.54 12.68
C ARG A 19 2.08 4.08 13.18
N ARG A 20 2.78 3.33 14.03
CA ARG A 20 4.06 3.75 14.63
C ARG A 20 5.22 3.68 13.63
N LEU A 21 5.17 2.75 12.67
CA LEU A 21 6.20 2.62 11.64
C LEU A 21 6.10 3.70 10.55
N ARG A 22 4.93 4.32 10.33
CA ARG A 22 4.75 5.40 9.34
C ARG A 22 5.36 6.75 9.71
N THR A 23 5.82 6.96 10.95
CA THR A 23 6.48 8.20 11.36
C THR A 23 7.99 8.19 11.16
N TRP A 24 8.58 7.07 10.74
CA TRP A 24 10.02 6.95 10.48
C TRP A 24 10.35 7.42 9.07
N GLY A 25 10.34 8.74 8.86
CA GLY A 25 10.68 9.33 7.56
C GLY A 25 10.55 10.86 7.49
N ARG A 26 9.80 11.50 8.41
CA ARG A 26 9.72 12.96 8.48
C ARG A 26 10.45 13.47 9.72
N GLY A 27 11.68 13.97 9.55
CA GLY A 27 12.26 14.91 10.54
C GLY A 27 13.64 14.59 11.11
N ARG A 28 14.63 14.20 10.30
CA ARG A 28 16.04 14.48 10.65
C ARG A 28 16.55 15.64 9.80
N LYS A 29 16.46 16.88 10.31
CA LYS A 29 17.25 17.99 9.77
C LYS A 29 18.71 17.77 10.18
N LEU A 30 19.59 17.60 9.20
CA LEU A 30 21.04 17.67 9.41
C LEU A 30 21.41 19.08 9.89
N PRO A 31 22.36 19.23 10.84
CA PRO A 31 22.81 20.55 11.25
C PRO A 31 23.49 21.26 10.09
N ARG A 32 23.11 22.53 9.86
CA ARG A 32 23.68 23.43 8.85
C ARG A 32 25.15 23.72 9.18
N GLN A 33 26.05 23.36 8.27
CA GLN A 33 27.41 23.92 8.19
C GLN A 33 27.34 25.28 7.49
N GLY A 34 28.11 26.25 7.99
CA GLY A 34 27.91 27.68 7.72
C GLY A 34 28.66 28.26 6.52
N ARG A 35 28.06 29.34 6.00
CA ARG A 35 28.63 30.59 5.45
C ARG A 35 29.40 30.54 4.12
N GLY A 36 28.77 31.06 3.07
CA GLY A 36 29.41 31.53 1.84
C GLY A 36 28.52 32.53 1.08
N ARG A 37 28.93 33.82 1.13
CA ARG A 37 28.59 34.97 0.25
C ARG A 37 27.12 35.24 -0.10
N GLU A 38 26.59 36.34 0.45
CA GLU A 38 25.37 37.01 -0.02
C GLU A 38 25.55 37.54 -1.43
N GLY A 39 24.95 36.85 -2.41
CA GLY A 39 24.45 37.51 -3.61
C GLY A 39 23.08 38.10 -3.30
N HIS A 40 22.76 39.26 -3.85
CA HIS A 40 21.39 39.78 -3.87
C HIS A 40 20.51 38.81 -4.68
N VAL A 41 19.94 37.83 -3.99
CA VAL A 41 18.90 36.96 -4.51
C VAL A 41 17.64 37.84 -4.58
N PRO A 42 17.07 38.12 -5.77
CA PRO A 42 15.75 38.74 -5.82
C PRO A 42 14.81 37.89 -4.97
N PRO A 43 13.85 38.46 -4.24
CA PRO A 43 12.95 37.66 -3.44
C PRO A 43 12.39 36.59 -4.35
N SER A 44 12.79 35.33 -4.12
CA SER A 44 12.05 34.19 -4.63
C SER A 44 10.72 34.41 -3.97
N GLN A 45 9.79 34.99 -4.74
CA GLN A 45 8.38 35.05 -4.44
C GLN A 45 8.12 33.75 -3.73
N GLY A 46 7.81 33.84 -2.43
CA GLY A 46 7.59 32.65 -1.62
C GLY A 46 6.72 31.79 -2.48
N ALA A 47 7.24 30.60 -2.86
CA ALA A 47 6.39 29.63 -3.50
C ALA A 47 5.22 29.57 -2.54
N ALA A 48 4.09 30.13 -2.98
CA ALA A 48 2.88 30.02 -2.23
C ALA A 48 2.86 28.53 -1.96
N GLU A 49 2.90 28.17 -0.68
CA GLU A 49 2.47 26.86 -0.28
C GLU A 49 0.98 26.91 -0.60
N GLU A 50 0.67 26.80 -1.90
CA GLU A 50 -0.63 26.42 -2.38
C GLU A 50 -0.84 25.11 -1.65
N ASP A 51 -1.79 25.13 -0.73
CA ASP A 51 -2.35 23.92 -0.15
C ASP A 51 -2.65 23.00 -1.33
N ALA A 52 -1.73 22.10 -1.64
CA ALA A 52 -1.90 21.14 -2.70
C ALA A 52 -3.25 20.49 -2.41
N PRO A 53 -4.18 20.48 -3.37
CA PRO A 53 -5.55 20.05 -3.11
C PRO A 53 -5.49 18.70 -2.40
N ASP A 54 -6.14 18.60 -1.24
CA ASP A 54 -6.17 17.39 -0.41
C ASP A 54 -6.51 16.20 -1.31
N GLU A 55 -5.48 15.45 -1.72
CA GLU A 55 -5.59 14.48 -2.81
C GLU A 55 -6.24 13.21 -2.25
N ARG A 56 -7.56 13.24 -2.18
CA ARG A 56 -8.37 12.16 -1.62
C ARG A 56 -8.44 11.01 -2.61
N VAL A 57 -7.99 9.83 -2.16
CA VAL A 57 -8.20 8.58 -2.89
C VAL A 57 -9.69 8.26 -2.90
N THR A 58 -10.28 8.13 -4.10
CA THR A 58 -11.72 7.86 -4.28
C THR A 58 -12.03 6.40 -4.62
N CYS A 59 -11.04 5.65 -5.11
CA CYS A 59 -11.16 4.24 -5.43
C CYS A 59 -9.83 3.48 -5.28
N VAL A 60 -9.93 2.16 -5.12
CA VAL A 60 -8.82 1.21 -5.11
C VAL A 60 -9.03 0.22 -6.23
N VAL A 61 -8.01 0.02 -7.06
CA VAL A 61 -7.93 -1.12 -7.98
C VAL A 61 -6.82 -2.01 -7.46
N ALA A 62 -7.15 -3.26 -7.15
CA ALA A 62 -6.19 -4.19 -6.57
C ALA A 62 -6.29 -5.53 -7.30
N ASP A 63 -5.14 -6.21 -7.38
CA ASP A 63 -5.08 -7.60 -7.78
C ASP A 63 -5.81 -8.50 -6.77
N GLU A 64 -6.45 -9.57 -7.25
CA GLU A 64 -7.20 -10.51 -6.39
C GLU A 64 -6.34 -11.10 -5.27
N THR A 65 -5.06 -11.39 -5.54
CA THR A 65 -4.13 -11.94 -4.55
C THR A 65 -3.81 -10.94 -3.43
N ILE A 66 -4.12 -9.65 -3.64
CA ILE A 66 -4.02 -8.59 -2.64
C ILE A 66 -5.38 -8.41 -1.94
N GLY A 67 -5.97 -9.53 -1.49
CA GLY A 67 -7.31 -9.56 -0.90
C GLY A 67 -7.53 -8.59 0.27
N TRP A 68 -6.48 -8.33 1.05
CA TRP A 68 -6.53 -7.38 2.18
C TRP A 68 -6.82 -5.93 1.75
N ALA A 69 -6.53 -5.56 0.49
CA ALA A 69 -6.77 -4.20 0.01
C ALA A 69 -8.27 -3.89 -0.06
N PHE A 70 -9.11 -4.88 -0.32
CA PHE A 70 -10.57 -4.72 -0.33
C PHE A 70 -11.12 -4.45 1.07
N ASP A 71 -10.57 -5.12 2.10
CA ASP A 71 -10.95 -4.86 3.50
C ASP A 71 -10.56 -3.45 3.94
N VAL A 72 -9.36 -3.00 3.54
CA VAL A 72 -8.89 -1.64 3.80
C VAL A 72 -9.80 -0.62 3.09
N ALA A 73 -10.11 -0.82 1.81
CA ALA A 73 -11.00 0.04 1.05
C ALA A 73 -12.40 0.13 1.69
N LYS A 74 -12.96 -1.02 2.11
CA LYS A 74 -14.23 -1.11 2.83
C LYS A 74 -14.19 -0.33 4.15
N SER A 75 -13.11 -0.47 4.93
CA SER A 75 -12.93 0.26 6.20
C SER A 75 -12.83 1.78 6.03
N MET A 76 -12.39 2.21 4.84
CA MET A 76 -12.25 3.62 4.46
C MET A 76 -13.48 4.17 3.73
N GLY A 77 -14.49 3.33 3.44
CA GLY A 77 -15.68 3.73 2.70
C GLY A 77 -15.41 4.13 1.24
N ILE A 78 -14.31 3.64 0.65
CA ILE A 78 -13.92 3.95 -0.73
C ILE A 78 -14.26 2.78 -1.66
N LYS A 79 -14.55 3.08 -2.92
CA LYS A 79 -14.91 2.07 -3.93
C LYS A 79 -13.72 1.18 -4.22
N ALA A 80 -13.93 -0.12 -4.44
CA ALA A 80 -12.87 -1.04 -4.81
C ALA A 80 -13.25 -1.88 -6.03
N ALA A 81 -12.27 -2.16 -6.89
CA ALA A 81 -12.41 -3.04 -8.05
C ALA A 81 -11.27 -4.07 -8.08
N MET A 82 -11.62 -5.31 -8.40
CA MET A 82 -10.67 -6.41 -8.55
C MET A 82 -10.12 -6.43 -9.98
N PHE A 83 -8.81 -6.64 -10.09
CA PHE A 83 -8.11 -6.91 -11.33
C PHE A 83 -7.46 -8.30 -11.26
N TRP A 84 -7.44 -9.03 -12.38
CA TRP A 84 -6.79 -10.33 -12.49
C TRP A 84 -5.80 -10.29 -13.67
N PRO A 85 -4.48 -10.23 -13.41
CA PRO A 85 -3.44 -10.15 -14.43
C PRO A 85 -3.15 -11.50 -15.10
N ASN A 86 -3.67 -12.60 -14.56
CA ASN A 86 -3.45 -13.95 -15.09
C ASN A 86 -4.56 -14.33 -16.09
N ALA A 87 -4.46 -15.51 -16.69
CA ALA A 87 -5.41 -16.01 -17.68
C ALA A 87 -6.82 -16.17 -17.08
N VAL A 88 -7.84 -15.87 -17.89
CA VAL A 88 -9.26 -16.00 -17.53
C VAL A 88 -9.62 -17.42 -17.05
N PRO A 89 -9.12 -18.52 -17.64
CA PRO A 89 -9.39 -19.86 -17.12
C PRO A 89 -8.90 -20.08 -15.68
N GLY A 90 -7.78 -19.44 -15.31
CA GLY A 90 -7.27 -19.52 -13.93
C GLY A 90 -8.21 -18.86 -12.92
N LEU A 91 -8.80 -17.71 -13.28
CA LEU A 91 -9.82 -17.06 -12.46
C LEU A 91 -11.09 -17.91 -12.38
N ALA A 92 -11.57 -18.41 -13.52
CA ALA A 92 -12.77 -19.25 -13.57
C ALA A 92 -12.62 -20.52 -12.71
N LEU A 93 -11.43 -21.15 -12.76
CA LEU A 93 -11.10 -22.29 -11.91
C LEU A 93 -11.11 -21.89 -10.44
N THR A 94 -10.45 -20.78 -10.07
CA THR A 94 -10.37 -20.29 -8.68
C THR A 94 -11.77 -20.05 -8.10
N LEU A 95 -12.66 -19.41 -8.86
CA LEU A 95 -14.04 -19.17 -8.46
C LEU A 95 -14.88 -20.46 -8.38
N SER A 96 -14.45 -21.51 -9.08
CA SER A 96 -15.15 -22.81 -9.10
C SER A 96 -14.64 -23.80 -8.04
N ILE A 97 -13.55 -23.50 -7.34
CA ILE A 97 -12.97 -24.38 -6.30
C ILE A 97 -14.03 -24.88 -5.31
N PRO A 98 -14.93 -24.04 -4.74
CA PRO A 98 -15.94 -24.53 -3.79
C PRO A 98 -16.86 -25.59 -4.39
N GLN A 99 -17.26 -25.40 -5.65
CA GLN A 99 -18.13 -26.35 -6.36
C GLN A 99 -17.38 -27.66 -6.68
N LEU A 100 -16.09 -27.57 -7.02
CA LEU A 100 -15.26 -28.74 -7.29
C LEU A 100 -15.02 -29.59 -6.03
N ILE A 101 -14.91 -28.94 -4.87
CA ILE A 101 -14.83 -29.61 -3.56
C ILE A 101 -16.15 -30.31 -3.25
N GLU A 102 -17.29 -29.62 -3.42
CA GLU A 102 -18.62 -30.20 -3.19
C GLU A 102 -18.89 -31.40 -4.10
N ALA A 103 -18.43 -31.33 -5.35
CA ALA A 103 -18.53 -32.41 -6.32
C ALA A 103 -17.55 -33.57 -6.05
N GLY A 104 -16.64 -33.45 -5.06
CA GLY A 104 -15.62 -34.45 -4.75
C GLY A 104 -14.57 -34.63 -5.84
N VAL A 105 -14.42 -33.65 -6.74
CA VAL A 105 -13.40 -33.68 -7.81
C VAL A 105 -12.02 -33.36 -7.26
N ILE A 106 -11.95 -32.46 -6.27
CA ILE A 106 -10.75 -32.10 -5.53
C ILE A 106 -11.09 -32.05 -4.04
N ASP A 107 -10.12 -32.30 -3.17
CA ASP A 107 -10.28 -32.10 -1.72
C ASP A 107 -9.85 -30.69 -1.26
N VAL A 108 -10.24 -30.31 -0.04
CA VAL A 108 -9.79 -29.08 0.63
C VAL A 108 -8.27 -29.01 0.79
N CYS A 109 -7.58 -30.16 0.79
CA CYS A 109 -6.11 -30.23 0.79
C CYS A 109 -5.48 -30.14 -0.61
N GLY A 110 -6.27 -30.10 -1.69
CA GLY A 110 -5.78 -29.94 -3.06
C GLY A 110 -5.22 -31.23 -3.69
N THR A 111 -5.70 -32.41 -3.27
CA THR A 111 -5.50 -33.69 -3.98
C THR A 111 -6.72 -34.01 -4.82
#